data_AF-A0A8W8HWH6-F1
#
_entry.id   AF-A0A8W8HWH6-F1
#
_cell.length_a   1.000
_cell.length_b   1.000
_cell.length_c   1.000
_cell.angle_alpha   90.00
_cell.angle_beta   90.00
_cell.angle_gamma   90.00
#
_symmetry.space_group_name_H-M   'P 1'
#
loop_
_entity.id
_entity.type
_entity.pdbx_description
1 polymer ?
#
loop_
_entity_poly.entity_id
_entity_poly.type
_entity_poly.pdbx_seq_one_letter_code
_entity_poly.pdbx_strand_id
1 'polypeptide(L)'
;MMLEGMMMNFFNVPMQVRQHCNRQIFGNQMNNAMYTEMTRSCQNPQSSFVYQPEMWNSNPAVQSNNNCYNYVNDIMTNTFAQPGRANGYTPPSTTGPNMQYGTELDGMVRIEPTSPNCLPIPNGGNLAALVIWPDTDYHFYRLDNDGTFSHKPGQTAARNVDNSGEMIRDPRIADRGPYSVFHCFLETNSNNVNIM
;
A
#
# COMPACT_ATOMS: atom_id res chain seq x y z
N MET A 1 1.22 46.80 11.22
CA MET A 1 -0.14 46.53 10.71
C MET A 1 -0.01 45.27 9.85
N MET A 2 0.18 44.09 10.47
CA MET A 2 -0.80 43.15 11.05
C MET A 2 -1.65 42.42 10.00
N LEU A 3 -1.75 41.10 10.22
CA LEU A 3 -2.54 40.01 9.57
C LEU A 3 -1.69 39.17 8.61
N GLU A 4 -1.04 38.05 8.98
CA GLU A 4 -1.39 36.90 9.85
C GLU A 4 -2.70 36.16 9.48
N GLY A 5 -2.56 34.84 9.25
CA GLY A 5 -3.63 33.85 9.01
C GLY A 5 -3.47 33.17 7.64
N MET A 6 -2.96 31.94 7.50
CA MET A 6 -3.40 30.71 8.15
C MET A 6 -2.21 29.76 8.42
N MET A 7 -1.58 29.91 9.58
CA MET A 7 -0.88 28.80 10.24
C MET A 7 -1.96 27.98 10.97
N MET A 8 -2.52 26.96 10.32
CA MET A 8 -3.39 25.99 10.99
C MET A 8 -2.53 24.92 11.69
N ASN A 9 -2.06 25.28 12.89
CA ASN A 9 -1.86 24.47 14.09
C ASN A 9 -1.39 23.00 13.94
N PHE A 10 -0.08 22.80 13.79
CA PHE A 10 0.63 21.55 14.11
C PHE A 10 1.08 21.45 15.59
N PHE A 11 0.33 22.08 16.50
CA PHE A 11 0.62 22.07 17.94
C PHE A 11 -0.43 21.25 18.68
N ASN A 12 -0.29 19.92 18.60
CA ASN A 12 -0.63 18.94 19.65
C ASN A 12 -0.37 17.51 19.17
N VAL A 13 0.82 17.26 18.63
CA VAL A 13 1.25 15.89 18.31
C VAL A 13 2.61 15.65 18.97
N PRO A 14 2.77 14.59 19.79
CA PRO A 14 4.02 14.30 20.49
C PRO A 14 5.23 14.30 19.55
N MET A 15 6.39 14.73 20.04
CA MET A 15 7.63 14.89 19.27
C MET A 15 8.06 13.60 18.51
N GLN A 16 7.60 12.44 18.99
CA GLN A 16 7.79 11.12 18.36
C GLN A 16 7.05 10.96 17.02
N VAL A 17 5.94 11.68 16.80
CA VAL A 17 5.18 11.64 15.54
C VAL A 17 5.81 12.53 14.47
N ARG A 18 6.51 13.61 14.86
CA ARG A 18 7.26 14.47 13.92
C ARG A 18 8.45 13.76 13.26
N GLN A 19 9.02 12.72 13.88
CA GLN A 19 10.14 11.97 13.31
C GLN A 19 9.73 10.92 12.26
N HIS A 20 8.44 10.71 12.02
CA HIS A 20 7.97 9.67 11.09
C HIS A 20 7.67 10.18 9.67
N CYS A 21 7.49 11.49 9.46
CA CYS A 21 7.13 12.06 8.15
C CYS A 21 8.29 12.67 7.34
N ASN A 22 9.55 12.64 7.82
CA ASN A 22 10.66 13.39 7.20
C ASN A 22 11.89 12.57 6.79
N ARG A 23 11.75 11.27 6.47
CA ARG A 23 12.81 10.54 5.74
C ARG A 23 12.47 10.33 4.27
N GLN A 24 12.30 11.45 3.57
CA GLN A 24 12.68 11.56 2.16
C GLN A 24 13.85 12.53 2.06
N ILE A 25 15.05 12.10 2.44
CA ILE A 25 16.27 12.75 1.93
C ILE A 25 17.31 11.64 1.68
N PHE A 26 17.82 11.65 0.45
CA PHE A 26 18.90 10.85 -0.13
C PHE A 26 18.51 9.50 -0.73
N GLY A 27 18.17 9.56 -2.03
CA GLY A 27 18.55 8.49 -2.93
C GLY A 27 20.06 8.29 -2.86
N ASN A 28 20.47 7.09 -2.49
CA ASN A 28 21.78 6.57 -2.80
C ASN A 28 21.57 5.14 -3.29
N GLN A 29 22.13 4.86 -4.47
CA GLN A 29 22.15 3.52 -5.06
C GLN A 29 22.70 2.53 -4.03
N MET A 30 21.82 1.65 -3.53
CA MET A 30 22.21 0.55 -2.68
C MET A 30 22.84 -0.52 -3.59
N ASN A 31 24.15 -0.72 -3.48
CA ASN A 31 24.85 -1.77 -4.21
C ASN A 31 24.39 -3.15 -3.67
N ASN A 32 24.25 -4.15 -4.56
CA ASN A 32 23.73 -5.49 -4.27
C ASN A 32 24.32 -6.17 -3.00
N ALA A 33 25.60 -5.92 -2.68
CA ALA A 33 26.26 -6.52 -1.51
C ALA A 33 25.73 -5.99 -0.16
N MET A 34 25.36 -4.69 -0.03
CA MET A 34 24.77 -4.15 1.21
C MET A 34 23.34 -4.62 1.43
N TYR A 35 22.58 -4.85 0.34
CA TYR A 35 21.26 -5.48 0.43
C TYR A 35 21.38 -6.91 1.01
N THR A 36 22.45 -7.63 0.67
CA THR A 36 22.65 -9.04 1.06
C THR A 36 22.98 -9.21 2.55
N GLU A 37 23.73 -8.29 3.16
CA GLU A 37 24.01 -8.33 4.61
C GLU A 37 22.85 -7.83 5.47
N MET A 38 22.10 -6.83 5.01
CA MET A 38 20.95 -6.28 5.74
C MET A 38 19.72 -7.22 5.74
N THR A 39 19.60 -8.08 4.73
CA THR A 39 18.55 -9.13 4.67
C THR A 39 18.72 -10.29 5.66
N ARG A 40 19.87 -10.43 6.34
CA ARG A 40 20.05 -11.51 7.34
C ARG A 40 19.36 -11.26 8.68
N SER A 41 18.98 -10.01 8.98
CA SER A 41 18.32 -9.67 10.27
C SER A 41 16.81 -9.49 10.17
N CYS A 42 16.27 -9.26 8.97
CA CYS A 42 14.82 -9.11 8.78
C CYS A 42 14.18 -10.48 8.58
N GLN A 43 13.13 -10.77 9.33
CA GLN A 43 12.25 -11.88 9.01
C GLN A 43 11.46 -11.54 7.74
N ASN A 44 11.31 -12.50 6.83
CA ASN A 44 10.47 -12.33 5.66
C ASN A 44 9.00 -12.62 6.05
N PRO A 45 8.07 -11.66 5.85
CA PRO A 45 6.66 -11.93 6.04
C PRO A 45 6.22 -13.09 5.16
N GLN A 46 5.34 -13.93 5.71
CA GLN A 46 4.68 -14.97 4.96
C GLN A 46 3.35 -14.42 4.43
N SER A 47 2.90 -14.94 3.29
CA SER A 47 1.60 -14.62 2.71
C SER A 47 0.92 -15.89 2.24
N SER A 48 -0.40 -15.94 2.38
CA SER A 48 -1.24 -16.98 1.77
C SER A 48 -1.71 -16.61 0.36
N PHE A 49 -1.56 -15.36 -0.06
CA PHE A 49 -1.87 -14.94 -1.42
C PHE A 49 -0.87 -15.51 -2.42
N VAL A 50 -1.38 -15.94 -3.56
CA VAL A 50 -0.57 -16.48 -4.66
C VAL A 50 -0.67 -15.52 -5.83
N TYR A 51 0.47 -15.20 -6.44
CA TYR A 51 0.48 -14.41 -7.66
C TYR A 51 -0.12 -15.23 -8.81
N GLN A 52 -1.40 -14.99 -9.10
CA GLN A 52 -2.19 -15.67 -10.13
C GLN A 52 -2.79 -14.64 -11.10
N PRO A 53 -1.95 -13.92 -11.87
CA PRO A 53 -2.40 -12.79 -12.68
C PRO A 53 -3.44 -13.18 -13.73
N GLU A 54 -3.42 -14.42 -14.23
CA GLU A 54 -4.38 -14.90 -15.22
C GLU A 54 -5.83 -14.80 -14.75
N MET A 55 -6.11 -15.04 -13.46
CA MET A 55 -7.46 -14.91 -12.91
C MET A 55 -7.98 -13.48 -13.02
N TRP A 56 -7.08 -12.50 -12.97
CA TRP A 56 -7.39 -11.06 -13.02
C TRP A 56 -7.30 -10.46 -14.43
N ASN A 57 -6.64 -11.14 -15.37
CA ASN A 57 -6.26 -10.61 -16.67
C ASN A 57 -6.95 -11.29 -17.85
N SER A 58 -7.27 -12.60 -17.75
CA SER A 58 -7.72 -13.38 -18.91
C SER A 58 -9.16 -13.07 -19.34
N ASN A 59 -10.03 -12.67 -18.39
CA ASN A 59 -11.39 -12.25 -18.70
C ASN A 59 -11.45 -10.71 -18.73
N PRO A 60 -11.77 -10.08 -19.88
CA PRO A 60 -11.85 -8.62 -19.98
C PRO A 60 -12.81 -7.98 -18.99
N ALA A 61 -13.94 -8.64 -18.68
CA ALA A 61 -14.90 -8.13 -17.70
C ALA A 61 -14.36 -8.20 -16.27
N VAL A 62 -13.56 -9.21 -15.93
CA VAL A 62 -12.87 -9.27 -14.63
C VAL A 62 -11.80 -8.19 -14.58
N GLN A 63 -11.00 -8.07 -15.64
CA GLN A 63 -9.90 -7.13 -15.71
C GLN A 63 -10.37 -5.68 -15.62
N SER A 64 -11.45 -5.32 -16.32
CA SER A 64 -11.94 -3.95 -16.40
C SER A 64 -12.79 -3.52 -15.20
N ASN A 65 -13.35 -4.46 -14.44
CA ASN A 65 -14.29 -4.15 -13.35
C ASN A 65 -13.72 -4.38 -11.95
N ASN A 66 -12.48 -4.83 -11.81
CA ASN A 66 -11.84 -4.98 -10.51
C ASN A 66 -10.57 -4.13 -10.49
N ASN A 67 -10.32 -3.38 -9.43
CA ASN A 67 -9.22 -2.43 -9.34
C ASN A 67 -8.11 -2.91 -8.37
N CYS A 68 -7.22 -1.99 -7.96
CA CYS A 68 -6.15 -2.28 -7.00
C CYS A 68 -6.66 -2.69 -5.61
N TYR A 69 -7.82 -2.17 -5.19
CA TYR A 69 -8.40 -2.46 -3.89
C TYR A 69 -9.10 -3.82 -3.86
N ASN A 70 -9.72 -4.24 -4.98
CA ASN A 70 -10.12 -5.63 -5.19
C ASN A 70 -8.93 -6.59 -5.13
N TYR A 71 -7.88 -6.25 -5.89
CA TYR A 71 -6.70 -7.08 -6.03
C TYR A 71 -5.96 -7.26 -4.70
N VAL A 72 -5.71 -6.17 -3.96
CA VAL A 72 -4.96 -6.25 -2.69
C VAL A 72 -5.68 -7.12 -1.65
N ASN A 73 -7.02 -7.18 -1.70
CA ASN A 73 -7.84 -7.97 -0.80
C ASN A 73 -8.16 -9.37 -1.34
N ASP A 74 -7.72 -9.70 -2.56
CA ASP A 74 -8.00 -10.96 -3.26
C ASP A 74 -9.51 -11.26 -3.40
N ILE A 75 -10.32 -10.22 -3.63
CA ILE A 75 -11.79 -10.32 -3.76
C ILE A 75 -12.24 -9.64 -5.06
N MET A 76 -12.82 -10.44 -5.97
CA MET A 76 -13.42 -9.96 -7.22
C MET A 76 -14.89 -9.58 -7.00
N THR A 77 -15.14 -8.35 -6.57
CA THR A 77 -16.51 -7.83 -6.44
C THR A 77 -17.17 -7.58 -7.80
N ASN A 78 -16.36 -7.52 -8.87
CA ASN A 78 -16.77 -7.04 -10.20
C ASN A 78 -17.35 -5.62 -10.15
N THR A 79 -16.85 -4.82 -9.21
CA THR A 79 -17.08 -3.38 -9.06
C THR A 79 -15.74 -2.69 -8.80
N PHE A 80 -15.67 -1.38 -9.07
CA PHE A 80 -14.56 -0.56 -8.61
C PHE A 80 -14.64 -0.36 -7.10
N ALA A 81 -14.07 -1.31 -6.35
CA ALA A 81 -14.15 -1.26 -4.90
C ALA A 81 -13.43 -0.02 -4.33
N GLN A 82 -14.03 0.62 -3.33
CA GLN A 82 -13.50 1.83 -2.70
C GLN A 82 -13.33 1.63 -1.19
N PRO A 83 -12.21 2.07 -0.59
CA PRO A 83 -12.00 2.02 0.86
C PRO A 83 -13.16 2.64 1.64
N GLY A 84 -13.78 1.84 2.51
CA GLY A 84 -14.85 2.24 3.42
C GLY A 84 -16.25 2.26 2.80
N ARG A 85 -16.38 2.03 1.49
CA ARG A 85 -17.69 2.12 0.81
C ARG A 85 -18.68 1.08 1.30
N ALA A 86 -18.22 -0.13 1.61
CA ALA A 86 -19.06 -1.18 2.19
C ALA A 86 -19.64 -0.77 3.56
N ASN A 87 -19.01 0.19 4.21
CA ASN A 87 -19.36 0.75 5.52
C ASN A 87 -19.96 2.17 5.43
N GLY A 88 -20.40 2.60 4.24
CA GLY A 88 -21.04 3.90 4.03
C GLY A 88 -20.09 5.10 4.10
N TYR A 89 -18.78 4.89 4.11
CA TYR A 89 -17.79 5.95 4.09
C TYR A 89 -17.46 6.35 2.66
N THR A 90 -17.58 7.65 2.36
CA THR A 90 -17.06 8.26 1.14
C THR A 90 -15.89 9.14 1.53
N PRO A 91 -14.65 8.79 1.15
CA PRO A 91 -13.50 9.60 1.48
C PRO A 91 -13.62 11.02 0.91
N PRO A 92 -13.35 12.08 1.70
CA PRO A 92 -13.46 13.46 1.22
C PRO A 92 -12.33 13.84 0.25
N SER A 93 -11.23 13.09 0.25
CA SER A 93 -10.12 13.19 -0.70
C SER A 93 -9.27 11.92 -0.67
N THR A 94 -8.42 11.73 -1.69
CA THR A 94 -7.50 10.58 -1.83
C THR A 94 -6.24 10.67 -0.97
N THR A 95 -6.27 11.44 0.13
CA THR A 95 -5.13 11.51 1.05
C THR A 95 -4.92 10.20 1.79
N GLY A 96 -3.66 9.91 2.15
CA GLY A 96 -3.29 8.73 2.91
C GLY A 96 -4.18 8.48 4.12
N PRO A 97 -4.36 9.45 5.04
CA PRO A 97 -5.20 9.27 6.22
C PRO A 97 -6.66 8.89 5.90
N ASN A 98 -7.27 9.48 4.87
CA ASN A 98 -8.64 9.15 4.48
C ASN A 98 -8.74 7.73 3.90
N MET A 99 -7.76 7.36 3.05
CA MET A 99 -7.71 6.01 2.47
C MET A 99 -7.44 4.96 3.54
N GLN A 100 -6.51 5.21 4.46
CA GLN A 100 -6.23 4.34 5.60
C GLN A 100 -7.49 4.15 6.43
N TYR A 101 -8.18 5.24 6.80
CA TYR A 101 -9.40 5.17 7.59
C TYR A 101 -10.49 4.33 6.92
N GLY A 102 -10.77 4.55 5.62
CA GLY A 102 -11.72 3.72 4.88
C GLY A 102 -11.31 2.25 4.82
N THR A 103 -10.01 1.99 4.66
CA THR A 103 -9.46 0.63 4.61
C THR A 103 -9.57 -0.08 5.96
N GLU A 104 -9.40 0.65 7.06
CA GLU A 104 -9.59 0.14 8.43
C GLU A 104 -11.06 -0.12 8.76
N LEU A 105 -11.98 0.71 8.26
CA LEU A 105 -13.43 0.45 8.37
C LEU A 105 -13.83 -0.85 7.70
N ASP A 106 -13.19 -1.18 6.58
CA ASP A 106 -13.43 -2.43 5.85
C ASP A 106 -12.79 -3.65 6.53
N GLY A 107 -11.98 -3.46 7.59
CA GLY A 107 -11.43 -4.54 8.41
C GLY A 107 -9.94 -4.83 8.19
N MET A 108 -9.24 -4.02 7.40
CA MET A 108 -7.76 -4.09 7.35
C MET A 108 -7.16 -3.42 8.59
N VAL A 109 -5.94 -3.80 8.96
CA VAL A 109 -5.29 -3.29 10.17
C VAL A 109 -3.94 -2.69 9.82
N ARG A 110 -3.66 -1.45 10.20
CA ARG A 110 -2.33 -0.86 10.03
C ARG A 110 -1.30 -1.62 10.86
N ILE A 111 -0.20 -2.00 10.23
CA ILE A 111 0.92 -2.71 10.88
C ILE A 111 2.23 -1.98 10.64
N GLU A 112 3.12 -2.01 11.63
CA GLU A 112 4.40 -1.29 11.61
C GLU A 112 5.56 -2.29 11.58
N PRO A 113 6.62 -2.02 10.80
CA PRO A 113 7.78 -2.87 10.80
C PRO A 113 8.58 -2.69 12.09
N THR A 114 9.22 -3.76 12.56
CA THR A 114 10.10 -3.73 13.74
C THR A 114 11.36 -2.88 13.54
N SER A 115 11.73 -2.63 12.28
CA SER A 115 12.85 -1.78 11.88
C SER A 115 12.53 -1.09 10.55
N PRO A 116 12.99 0.16 10.31
CA PRO A 116 12.72 0.89 9.07
C PRO A 116 13.11 0.15 7.78
N ASN A 117 14.05 -0.79 7.86
CA ASN A 117 14.56 -1.54 6.71
C ASN A 117 13.91 -2.93 6.55
N CYS A 118 13.05 -3.33 7.48
CA CYS A 118 12.33 -4.60 7.40
C CYS A 118 10.89 -4.38 6.91
N LEU A 119 10.29 -5.41 6.33
CA LEU A 119 8.84 -5.48 6.13
C LEU A 119 8.18 -5.87 7.46
N PRO A 120 6.97 -5.39 7.76
CA PRO A 120 6.23 -5.87 8.92
C PRO A 120 5.75 -7.30 8.71
N ILE A 121 5.56 -8.03 9.82
CA ILE A 121 5.06 -9.41 9.82
C ILE A 121 3.56 -9.36 10.17
N PRO A 122 2.65 -9.70 9.23
CA PRO A 122 1.23 -9.83 9.53
C PRO A 122 0.95 -10.91 10.58
N ASN A 123 -0.10 -10.72 11.38
CA ASN A 123 -0.55 -11.68 12.39
C ASN A 123 -1.68 -12.58 11.87
N GLY A 124 -1.37 -13.36 10.83
CA GLY A 124 -2.29 -14.35 10.25
C GLY A 124 -3.07 -13.85 9.02
N GLY A 125 -2.98 -12.56 8.68
CA GLY A 125 -3.40 -12.00 7.40
C GLY A 125 -2.26 -11.91 6.38
N ASN A 126 -2.49 -11.09 5.36
CA ASN A 126 -1.60 -10.83 4.24
C ASN A 126 -1.12 -9.38 4.25
N LEU A 127 0.14 -9.19 3.90
CA LEU A 127 0.75 -7.87 3.89
C LEU A 127 0.31 -7.06 2.66
N ALA A 128 -0.13 -5.84 2.91
CA ALA A 128 -0.46 -4.84 1.91
C ALA A 128 0.32 -3.54 2.16
N ALA A 129 0.49 -2.73 1.12
CA ALA A 129 1.08 -1.40 1.21
C ALA A 129 0.20 -0.38 0.49
N LEU A 130 -0.06 0.75 1.15
CA LEU A 130 -0.80 1.89 0.60
C LEU A 130 0.16 3.00 0.18
N VAL A 131 0.01 3.45 -1.06
CA VAL A 131 0.77 4.56 -1.64
C VAL A 131 -0.16 5.61 -2.22
N ILE A 132 0.29 6.86 -2.24
CA ILE A 132 -0.52 8.01 -2.63
C ILE A 132 0.17 8.77 -3.76
N TRP A 133 -0.59 9.06 -4.80
CA TRP A 133 -0.30 10.12 -5.76
C TRP A 133 -0.96 11.39 -5.20
N PRO A 134 -0.16 12.36 -4.70
CA PRO A 134 -0.68 13.57 -4.09
C PRO A 134 -1.77 14.24 -4.93
N ASP A 135 -2.87 14.58 -4.27
CA ASP A 135 -4.02 15.30 -4.82
C ASP A 135 -4.72 14.62 -6.02
N THR A 136 -4.38 13.36 -6.33
CA THR A 136 -4.84 12.70 -7.55
C THR A 136 -5.43 11.32 -7.28
N ASP A 137 -4.66 10.41 -6.66
CA ASP A 137 -5.05 9.00 -6.60
C ASP A 137 -4.34 8.24 -5.45
N TYR A 138 -4.79 7.02 -5.19
CA TYR A 138 -4.17 6.08 -4.27
C TYR A 138 -3.95 4.73 -4.94
N HIS A 139 -3.04 3.93 -4.41
CA HIS A 139 -2.78 2.61 -4.97
C HIS A 139 -2.29 1.63 -3.91
N PHE A 140 -2.54 0.34 -4.16
CA PHE A 140 -2.22 -0.75 -3.25
C PHE A 140 -1.30 -1.79 -3.90
N TYR A 141 -0.37 -2.31 -3.10
CA TYR A 141 0.44 -3.49 -3.39
C TYR A 141 0.11 -4.57 -2.37
N ARG A 142 0.16 -5.84 -2.76
CA ARG A 142 0.10 -6.98 -1.83
C ARG A 142 1.38 -7.79 -1.94
N LEU A 143 1.82 -8.37 -0.83
CA LEU A 143 2.84 -9.42 -0.82
C LEU A 143 2.17 -10.74 -1.26
N ASP A 144 2.83 -11.50 -2.12
CA ASP A 144 2.46 -12.86 -2.46
C ASP A 144 3.42 -13.87 -1.82
N ASN A 145 3.06 -15.15 -1.85
CA ASN A 145 3.77 -16.24 -1.18
C ASN A 145 5.17 -16.54 -1.74
N ASP A 146 5.55 -15.96 -2.88
CA ASP A 146 6.89 -16.03 -3.45
C ASP A 146 7.86 -14.99 -2.84
N GLY A 147 7.37 -14.17 -1.90
CA GLY A 147 8.14 -13.14 -1.21
C GLY A 147 8.32 -11.86 -2.04
N THR A 148 7.56 -11.69 -3.12
CA THR A 148 7.51 -10.47 -3.93
C THR A 148 6.15 -9.78 -3.79
N PHE A 149 6.10 -8.51 -4.16
CA PHE A 149 4.85 -7.76 -4.22
C PHE A 149 4.30 -7.73 -5.64
N SER A 150 2.98 -7.74 -5.73
CA SER A 150 2.25 -7.52 -6.98
C SER A 150 1.16 -6.48 -6.81
N HIS A 151 0.64 -6.00 -7.94
CA HIS A 151 -0.39 -4.99 -7.98
C HIS A 151 -1.19 -4.99 -9.27
N LYS A 152 -2.34 -4.30 -9.25
CA LYS A 152 -3.21 -4.10 -10.41
C LYS A 152 -3.67 -2.64 -10.51
N PRO A 153 -3.00 -1.79 -11.31
CA PRO A 153 -3.38 -0.38 -11.45
C PRO A 153 -4.71 -0.22 -12.18
N GLY A 154 -5.77 0.18 -11.47
CA GLY A 154 -7.10 0.40 -12.06
C GLY A 154 -7.57 -0.76 -12.96
N GLN A 155 -7.93 -0.45 -14.21
CA GLN A 155 -8.39 -1.43 -15.22
C GLN A 155 -7.26 -2.20 -15.91
N THR A 156 -5.99 -1.89 -15.62
CA THR A 156 -4.85 -2.51 -16.31
C THR A 156 -4.58 -3.93 -15.80
N ALA A 157 -3.66 -4.66 -16.43
CA ALA A 157 -3.30 -6.00 -16.02
C ALA A 157 -2.68 -6.03 -14.60
N ALA A 158 -3.02 -7.05 -13.81
CA ALA A 158 -2.26 -7.42 -12.63
C ALA A 158 -0.84 -7.82 -13.04
N ARG A 159 0.16 -7.34 -12.32
CA ARG A 159 1.59 -7.58 -12.56
C ARG A 159 2.40 -7.58 -11.26
N ASN A 160 3.56 -8.22 -11.27
CA ASN A 160 4.51 -8.28 -10.15
C ASN A 160 5.80 -7.47 -10.39
N VAL A 161 5.74 -6.51 -11.32
CA VAL A 161 6.83 -5.58 -11.64
C VAL A 161 6.38 -4.13 -11.48
N ASP A 162 7.32 -3.26 -11.17
CA ASP A 162 7.10 -1.83 -10.99
C ASP A 162 7.00 -1.08 -12.34
N ASN A 163 6.97 0.26 -12.32
CA ASN A 163 6.87 1.06 -13.54
C ASN A 163 8.14 1.04 -14.42
N SER A 164 9.27 0.60 -13.88
CA SER A 164 10.52 0.38 -14.60
C SER A 164 10.66 -1.06 -15.11
N GLY A 165 9.71 -1.96 -14.78
CA GLY A 165 9.76 -3.37 -15.17
C GLY A 165 10.57 -4.25 -14.22
N GLU A 166 10.92 -3.72 -13.03
CA GLU A 166 11.70 -4.44 -12.02
C GLU A 166 10.80 -5.14 -11.01
N MET A 167 11.26 -6.28 -10.49
CA MET A 167 10.55 -7.05 -9.47
C MET A 167 10.38 -6.25 -8.18
N ILE A 168 9.15 -6.19 -7.65
CA ILE A 168 8.84 -5.39 -6.46
C ILE A 168 9.17 -6.20 -5.21
N ARG A 169 10.29 -5.89 -4.54
CA ARG A 169 10.63 -6.50 -3.23
C ARG A 169 10.11 -5.71 -2.04
N ASP A 170 9.97 -4.40 -2.22
CA ASP A 170 9.49 -3.48 -1.20
C ASP A 170 8.89 -2.23 -1.87
N PRO A 171 7.57 -1.99 -1.73
CA PRO A 171 6.91 -0.83 -2.32
C PRO A 171 7.49 0.53 -1.89
N ARG A 172 8.22 0.61 -0.77
CA ARG A 172 8.86 1.86 -0.32
C ARG A 172 9.94 2.36 -1.29
N ILE A 173 10.60 1.45 -2.00
CA ILE A 173 11.73 1.74 -2.89
C ILE A 173 11.49 1.38 -4.36
N ALA A 174 10.32 0.82 -4.68
CA ALA A 174 9.96 0.50 -6.06
C ALA A 174 9.70 1.77 -6.89
N ASP A 175 9.83 1.66 -8.22
CA ASP A 175 9.35 2.69 -9.13
C ASP A 175 7.82 2.68 -9.19
N ARG A 176 7.22 3.55 -8.39
CA ARG A 176 5.77 3.72 -8.32
C ARG A 176 5.25 4.81 -9.27
N GLY A 177 6.11 5.36 -10.14
CA GLY A 177 5.80 6.52 -10.96
C GLY A 177 5.20 7.67 -10.13
N PRO A 178 3.96 8.12 -10.43
CA PRO A 178 3.40 9.31 -9.79
C PRO A 178 2.93 9.10 -8.34
N TYR A 179 2.78 7.85 -7.87
CA TYR A 179 2.49 7.55 -6.48
C TYR A 179 3.75 7.80 -5.62
N SER A 180 4.07 9.06 -5.34
CA SER A 180 5.33 9.47 -4.73
C SER A 180 5.38 9.30 -3.20
N VAL A 181 4.22 9.21 -2.53
CA VAL A 181 4.14 9.10 -1.07
C VAL A 181 3.86 7.66 -0.67
N PHE A 182 4.74 7.05 0.12
CA PHE A 182 4.43 5.81 0.83
C PHE A 182 3.66 6.18 2.10
N HIS A 183 2.47 5.59 2.32
CA HIS A 183 1.64 5.96 3.45
C HIS A 183 1.79 5.00 4.63
N CYS A 184 1.46 3.72 4.46
CA CYS A 184 1.55 2.73 5.52
C CYS A 184 1.55 1.30 4.95
N PHE A 185 1.95 0.36 5.80
CA PHE A 185 1.63 -1.05 5.61
C PHE A 185 0.33 -1.39 6.33
N LEU A 186 -0.39 -2.37 5.78
CA LEU A 186 -1.65 -2.88 6.28
C LEU A 186 -1.63 -4.40 6.26
N GLU A 187 -2.41 -5.01 7.13
CA GLU A 187 -2.76 -6.43 7.12
C GLU A 187 -4.19 -6.58 6.63
N THR A 188 -4.41 -7.50 5.68
CA THR A 188 -5.75 -7.87 5.20
C THR A 188 -5.98 -9.38 5.31
N ASN A 189 -7.22 -9.78 5.55
CA ASN A 189 -7.65 -11.16 5.46
C ASN A 189 -8.94 -11.22 4.64
N SER A 190 -8.90 -11.89 3.49
CA SER A 190 -10.04 -11.96 2.56
C SER A 190 -11.30 -12.60 3.16
N ASN A 191 -11.18 -13.34 4.27
CA ASN A 191 -12.34 -13.90 4.97
C ASN A 191 -13.01 -12.90 5.93
N ASN A 192 -12.32 -11.81 6.30
CA ASN A 192 -12.78 -10.86 7.30
C ASN A 192 -13.04 -9.47 6.72
N VAL A 193 -12.30 -9.09 5.67
CA VAL A 193 -12.44 -7.78 5.03
C VAL A 193 -13.77 -7.70 4.27
N ASN A 194 -14.44 -6.54 4.35
CA ASN A 194 -15.69 -6.26 3.66
C ASN A 194 -15.50 -5.08 2.70
N ILE A 195 -15.48 -5.32 1.39
CA ILE A 195 -15.23 -4.30 0.36
C ILE A 195 -16.37 -4.21 -0.66
N MET A 196 -16.58 -3.03 -1.26
CA MET A 196 -17.64 -2.75 -2.25
C MET A 196 -17.23 -1.72 -3.30
#